data_AF-A0A7Z0BKW5-F1
#
_entry.id   AF-A0A7Z0BKW5-F1
#
_cell.length_a   1.000
_cell.length_b   1.000
_cell.length_c   1.000
_cell.angle_alpha   90.00
_cell.angle_beta   90.00
_cell.angle_gamma   90.00
#
_symmetry.space_group_name_H-M   'P 1'
#
loop_
_entity.id
_entity.type
_entity.pdbx_description
1 polymer ?
#
loop_
_entity_poly.entity_id
_entity_poly.type
_entity_poly.pdbx_seq_one_letter_code
_entity_poly.pdbx_strand_id
1 'polypeptide(L)'
;MSAPTGLARTEDTTGLAEAGVGGTSLRVLPPTSCLRALMTARRAVREWSGERRSGQLRPFPFTEVLTHLKSVGRSRIDPDLRAELVAARAYTWPGSGLLREWLPMALDQDDADYDSYVGNAILTAASATEGGMASEQLVDATLVAATADLVMLEAEALTAHPSVAQSVRVRSSVRVLTRVHELAPGFALPRQLIDEPLALLDRWARMNDVATAHASYQCAVAVSGQVPSVVRDAIDITLLPTTRVHDEQMFVRCIQIFESLYRQVADRVAQSIIALDAGNTDQTVALLAEAARRVRATRVLYRVLTTMPPDAFAVIRAHTHGRSAVQSRPYRRVEDLSAPRPPGGSQASTTDADRCGTTLQEILLLRERELGREAATPVRQTMSELDSAWRAMKRSHWGVTLKTIGKVRGTGGTAGADYLRVTAQRPLFPLLSTPA
;
A
#
# COMPACT_ATOMS: atom_id res chain seq x y z
N MET A 1 11.46 33.94 -23.64
CA MET A 1 11.31 34.84 -22.47
C MET A 1 9.80 34.99 -22.28
N SER A 2 9.15 34.43 -21.25
CA SER A 2 9.48 34.48 -19.83
C SER A 2 8.90 33.26 -19.11
N ALA A 3 9.67 32.71 -18.15
CA ALA A 3 9.22 31.69 -17.22
C ALA A 3 8.35 32.32 -16.11
N PRO A 4 7.31 31.65 -15.61
CA PRO A 4 6.70 32.04 -14.34
C PRO A 4 7.54 31.45 -13.20
N THR A 5 8.47 32.25 -12.70
CA THR A 5 9.04 32.11 -11.36
C THR A 5 7.93 32.31 -10.32
N GLY A 6 7.59 31.24 -9.63
CA GLY A 6 6.63 31.23 -8.53
C GLY A 6 6.81 29.97 -7.68
N LEU A 7 8.05 29.70 -7.25
CA LEU A 7 8.34 28.69 -6.24
C LEU A 7 7.60 29.09 -4.96
N ALA A 8 6.64 28.25 -4.56
CA ALA A 8 5.88 28.36 -3.33
C ALA A 8 6.83 28.48 -2.12
N ARG A 9 7.00 29.71 -1.62
CA ARG A 9 7.46 30.00 -0.26
C ARG A 9 6.24 30.13 0.65
N THR A 10 5.64 29.00 0.98
CA THR A 10 4.60 28.80 2.01
C THR A 10 4.65 27.28 2.29
N GLU A 11 5.03 26.71 3.43
CA GLU A 11 4.77 27.11 4.80
C GLU A 11 5.89 26.66 5.76
N ASP A 12 6.22 27.66 6.57
CA ASP A 12 6.65 27.69 7.95
C ASP A 12 6.21 26.50 8.83
N THR A 13 7.07 26.09 9.75
CA THR A 13 6.81 25.07 10.79
C THR A 13 5.78 25.50 11.85
N THR A 14 4.95 26.51 11.55
CA THR A 14 4.11 27.21 12.52
C THR A 14 2.62 26.83 12.49
N GLY A 15 2.21 25.89 11.62
CA GLY A 15 0.79 25.53 11.44
C GLY A 15 0.35 24.08 11.73
N LEU A 16 1.27 23.11 11.87
CA LEU A 16 0.91 21.71 12.17
C LEU A 16 0.93 21.48 13.69
N ALA A 17 -0.15 20.88 14.22
CA ALA A 17 -0.36 20.59 15.63
C ALA A 17 0.67 19.56 16.20
N GLU A 18 0.50 19.25 17.49
CA GLU A 18 1.13 18.11 18.20
C GLU A 18 1.17 16.83 17.37
N ALA A 19 2.12 15.91 17.65
CA ALA A 19 2.30 14.74 16.80
C ALA A 19 1.06 13.82 16.76
N GLY A 20 0.90 13.06 15.67
CA GLY A 20 -0.26 12.18 15.46
C GLY A 20 -1.29 12.76 14.49
N VAL A 21 -2.56 12.40 14.64
CA VAL A 21 -3.65 12.79 13.71
C VAL A 21 -3.67 14.30 13.45
N GLY A 22 -3.45 14.70 12.19
CA GLY A 22 -3.47 16.10 11.76
C GLY A 22 -2.19 16.88 12.06
N GLY A 23 -1.18 16.20 12.63
CA GLY A 23 0.03 16.82 13.12
C GLY A 23 1.30 16.32 12.44
N THR A 24 2.41 16.57 13.12
CA THR A 24 3.74 16.17 12.65
C THR A 24 4.04 14.70 12.96
N SER A 25 4.82 14.05 12.10
CA SER A 25 5.31 12.69 12.35
C SER A 25 6.28 12.68 13.54
N LEU A 26 6.20 11.65 14.38
CA LEU A 26 7.18 11.39 15.44
C LEU A 26 8.61 11.15 14.92
N ARG A 27 8.78 10.91 13.62
CA ARG A 27 10.09 10.76 13.00
C ARG A 27 10.74 12.11 12.69
N VAL A 28 10.00 13.23 12.77
CA VAL A 28 10.53 14.58 12.60
C VAL A 28 11.43 14.90 13.80
N LEU A 29 12.69 15.20 13.50
CA LEU A 29 13.69 15.52 14.52
C LEU A 29 13.78 17.04 14.75
N PRO A 30 14.14 17.48 15.98
CA PRO A 30 14.53 18.86 16.22
C PRO A 30 15.68 19.31 15.28
N PRO A 31 15.83 20.61 14.98
CA PRO A 31 16.80 21.10 13.98
C PRO A 31 18.24 20.60 14.18
N THR A 32 18.74 20.58 15.42
CA THR A 32 20.09 20.10 15.75
C THR A 32 20.24 18.60 15.52
N SER A 33 19.25 17.80 15.90
CA SER A 33 19.22 16.36 15.66
C SER A 33 19.07 16.02 14.17
N CYS A 34 18.31 16.83 13.42
CA CYS A 34 18.17 16.70 11.98
C CYS A 34 19.51 16.94 11.24
N LEU A 35 20.24 17.99 11.61
CA LEU A 35 21.59 18.24 11.09
C LEU A 35 22.54 17.09 11.44
N ARG A 36 22.47 16.54 12.66
CA ARG A 36 23.28 15.38 13.06
C ARG A 36 22.93 14.12 12.25
N ALA A 37 21.65 13.89 11.97
CA ALA A 37 21.19 12.79 11.13
C ALA A 37 21.70 12.95 9.69
N LEU A 38 21.65 14.16 9.12
CA LEU A 38 22.22 14.47 7.81
C LEU A 38 23.72 14.18 7.75
N MET A 39 24.49 14.68 8.73
CA MET A 39 25.94 14.48 8.77
C MET A 39 26.29 12.99 8.92
N THR A 40 25.53 12.26 9.73
CA THR A 40 25.69 10.80 9.87
C THR A 40 25.40 10.07 8.56
N ALA A 41 24.29 10.41 7.88
CA ALA A 41 23.92 9.81 6.61
C ALA A 41 24.97 10.07 5.52
N ARG A 42 25.40 11.31 5.34
CA ARG A 42 26.43 11.68 4.36
C ARG A 42 27.77 10.99 4.64
N ARG A 43 28.20 10.98 5.91
CA ARG A 43 29.42 10.26 6.29
C ARG A 43 29.33 8.78 5.93
N ALA A 44 28.23 8.12 6.30
CA ALA A 44 28.04 6.70 6.02
C ALA A 44 28.02 6.40 4.50
N VAL A 45 27.34 7.22 3.69
CA VAL A 45 27.29 7.04 2.23
C VAL A 45 28.65 7.27 1.59
N ARG A 46 29.44 8.24 2.08
CA ARG A 46 30.80 8.51 1.58
C ARG A 46 31.78 7.42 1.93
N GLU A 47 31.76 6.94 3.18
CA GLU A 47 32.55 5.80 3.64
C GLU A 47 32.22 4.58 2.80
N TRP A 48 30.93 4.22 2.69
CA TRP A 48 30.46 3.13 1.85
C TRP A 48 30.91 3.27 0.39
N SER A 49 30.80 4.47 -0.20
CA SER A 49 31.23 4.70 -1.58
C SER A 49 32.75 4.58 -1.76
N GLY A 50 33.53 5.00 -0.75
CA GLY A 50 34.99 4.86 -0.72
C GLY A 50 35.43 3.39 -0.64
N GLU A 51 34.82 2.65 0.29
CA GLU A 51 35.00 1.20 0.45
C GLU A 51 34.61 0.44 -0.83
N ARG A 52 33.52 0.85 -1.49
CA ARG A 52 33.11 0.26 -2.78
C ARG A 52 34.13 0.49 -3.87
N ARG A 53 34.72 1.69 -3.95
CA ARG A 53 35.81 1.98 -4.91
C ARG A 53 37.09 1.19 -4.62
N SER A 54 37.35 0.85 -3.36
CA SER A 54 38.49 0.00 -2.97
C SER A 54 38.21 -1.50 -3.05
N GLY A 55 37.04 -1.92 -3.55
CA GLY A 55 36.67 -3.32 -3.74
C GLY A 55 36.07 -4.02 -2.52
N GLN A 56 35.82 -3.29 -1.42
CA GLN A 56 35.19 -3.86 -0.22
C GLN A 56 33.67 -4.00 -0.38
N LEU A 57 33.12 -5.11 0.13
CA LEU A 57 31.70 -5.45 0.05
C LEU A 57 30.99 -5.17 1.39
N ARG A 58 30.64 -3.91 1.65
CA ARG A 58 29.79 -3.53 2.79
C ARG A 58 28.33 -3.29 2.35
N PRO A 59 27.32 -3.65 3.17
CA PRO A 59 25.94 -3.26 2.93
C PRO A 59 25.79 -1.73 2.85
N PHE A 60 24.83 -1.28 2.04
CA PHE A 60 24.49 0.13 1.94
C PHE A 60 23.91 0.64 3.29
N PRO A 61 24.25 1.86 3.76
CA PRO A 61 23.81 2.40 5.05
C PRO A 61 22.35 2.89 5.01
N PHE A 62 21.40 1.95 4.84
CA PHE A 62 19.97 2.27 4.76
C PHE A 62 19.48 2.97 6.03
N THR A 63 19.87 2.49 7.21
CA THR A 63 19.39 3.01 8.50
C THR A 63 19.70 4.49 8.67
N GLU A 64 20.93 4.91 8.39
CA GLU A 64 21.38 6.29 8.51
C GLU A 64 20.65 7.20 7.52
N VAL A 65 20.55 6.75 6.25
CA VAL A 65 19.87 7.53 5.21
C VAL A 65 18.37 7.63 5.49
N LEU A 66 17.70 6.52 5.84
CA LEU A 66 16.28 6.49 6.18
C LEU A 66 15.97 7.36 7.40
N THR A 67 16.83 7.36 8.42
CA THR A 67 16.66 8.20 9.62
C THR A 67 16.60 9.67 9.21
N HIS A 68 17.51 10.11 8.34
CA HIS A 68 17.49 11.48 7.83
C HIS A 68 16.24 11.74 6.97
N LEU A 69 15.98 10.91 5.95
CA LEU A 69 14.85 11.11 5.02
C LEU A 69 13.48 11.10 5.72
N LYS A 70 13.25 10.18 6.66
CA LYS A 70 12.03 10.13 7.50
C LYS A 70 11.89 11.38 8.37
N SER A 71 12.99 12.01 8.78
CA SER A 71 12.96 13.23 9.61
C SER A 71 12.64 14.51 8.84
N VAL A 72 13.03 14.59 7.56
CA VAL A 72 12.83 15.79 6.73
C VAL A 72 11.68 15.68 5.75
N GLY A 73 11.29 14.46 5.36
CA GLY A 73 10.46 14.15 4.20
C GLY A 73 11.27 14.18 2.91
N ARG A 74 11.02 13.25 1.97
CA ARG A 74 11.79 13.13 0.71
C ARG A 74 11.86 14.41 -0.11
N SER A 75 10.83 15.25 -0.06
CA SER A 75 10.79 16.53 -0.79
C SER A 75 11.85 17.53 -0.31
N ARG A 76 12.39 17.33 0.90
CA ARG A 76 13.37 18.20 1.55
C ARG A 76 14.73 17.53 1.72
N ILE A 77 15.04 16.53 0.90
CA ILE A 77 16.36 15.90 0.88
C ILE A 77 17.44 16.96 0.67
N ASP A 78 18.54 16.85 1.42
CA ASP A 78 19.71 17.70 1.25
C ASP A 78 20.32 17.53 -0.16
N PRO A 79 20.64 18.61 -0.90
CA PRO A 79 21.15 18.51 -2.27
C PRO A 79 22.44 17.70 -2.40
N ASP A 80 23.33 17.79 -1.41
CA ASP A 80 24.57 17.05 -1.47
C ASP A 80 24.36 15.56 -1.17
N LEU A 81 23.54 15.23 -0.16
CA LEU A 81 23.16 13.84 0.08
C LEU A 81 22.46 13.27 -1.15
N ARG A 82 21.58 14.04 -1.79
CA ARG A 82 20.92 13.63 -3.04
C ARG A 82 21.95 13.33 -4.13
N ALA A 83 22.95 14.18 -4.34
CA ALA A 83 24.01 13.95 -5.30
C ALA A 83 24.83 12.68 -4.97
N GLU A 84 25.13 12.44 -3.69
CA GLU A 84 25.81 11.23 -3.22
C GLU A 84 24.98 9.96 -3.48
N LEU A 85 23.66 10.00 -3.28
CA LEU A 85 22.75 8.89 -3.59
C LEU A 85 22.57 8.67 -5.10
N VAL A 86 22.58 9.73 -5.91
CA VAL A 86 22.58 9.61 -7.38
C VAL A 86 23.86 8.92 -7.85
N ALA A 87 25.02 9.31 -7.32
CA ALA A 87 26.28 8.64 -7.61
C ALA A 87 26.28 7.16 -7.18
N ALA A 88 25.52 6.81 -6.13
CA ALA A 88 25.39 5.44 -5.68
C ALA A 88 24.78 4.49 -6.74
N ARG A 89 24.03 5.02 -7.72
CA ARG A 89 23.46 4.24 -8.83
C ARG A 89 24.52 3.54 -9.70
N ALA A 90 25.74 4.08 -9.75
CA ALA A 90 26.81 3.54 -10.56
C ALA A 90 27.39 2.23 -9.98
N TYR A 91 27.17 1.94 -8.71
CA TYR A 91 27.71 0.73 -8.08
C TYR A 91 26.77 -0.46 -8.25
N THR A 92 27.33 -1.58 -8.69
CA THR A 92 26.62 -2.87 -8.81
C THR A 92 27.42 -3.96 -8.10
N TRP A 93 26.73 -4.88 -7.42
CA TRP A 93 27.34 -6.04 -6.75
C TRP A 93 26.31 -7.14 -6.53
N PRO A 94 26.72 -8.40 -6.24
CA PRO A 94 25.78 -9.45 -5.85
C PRO A 94 24.95 -9.02 -4.62
N GLY A 95 23.63 -8.88 -4.78
CA GLY A 95 22.74 -8.36 -3.72
C GLY A 95 22.49 -6.85 -3.77
N SER A 96 23.00 -6.11 -4.75
CA SER A 96 22.69 -4.69 -4.96
C SER A 96 21.26 -4.43 -5.44
N GLY A 97 20.45 -5.48 -5.61
CA GLY A 97 19.07 -5.39 -6.09
C GLY A 97 18.24 -4.46 -5.22
N LEU A 98 18.32 -4.61 -3.89
CA LEU A 98 17.58 -3.77 -2.96
C LEU A 98 17.89 -2.29 -3.12
N LEU A 99 19.18 -1.93 -3.23
CA LEU A 99 19.58 -0.53 -3.44
C LEU A 99 19.06 0.00 -4.78
N ARG A 100 19.13 -0.82 -5.84
CA ARG A 100 18.67 -0.45 -7.19
C ARG A 100 17.17 -0.16 -7.22
N GLU A 101 16.37 -0.96 -6.52
CA GLU A 101 14.92 -0.75 -6.44
C GLU A 101 14.54 0.39 -5.47
N TRP A 102 15.37 0.65 -4.45
CA TRP A 102 15.10 1.68 -3.44
C TRP A 102 15.52 3.10 -3.85
N LEU A 103 16.60 3.25 -4.60
CA LEU A 103 17.08 4.58 -5.05
C LEU A 103 16.04 5.36 -5.85
N PRO A 104 15.26 4.77 -6.78
CA PRO A 104 14.15 5.46 -7.43
C PRO A 104 13.15 6.04 -6.43
N MET A 105 12.79 5.30 -5.37
CA MET A 105 11.91 5.82 -4.32
C MET A 105 12.51 7.00 -3.58
N ALA A 106 13.78 6.91 -3.18
CA ALA A 106 14.45 7.98 -2.42
C ALA A 106 14.68 9.27 -3.25
N LEU A 107 14.70 9.14 -4.58
CA LEU A 107 15.11 10.19 -5.52
C LEU A 107 13.99 10.63 -6.48
N ASP A 108 12.73 10.36 -6.14
CA ASP A 108 11.56 10.64 -6.99
C ASP A 108 11.08 12.10 -6.97
N GLN A 109 11.95 13.06 -6.62
CA GLN A 109 11.56 14.48 -6.53
C GLN A 109 11.21 15.07 -7.90
N ASP A 110 11.92 14.66 -8.95
CA ASP A 110 11.79 15.20 -10.30
C ASP A 110 10.93 14.30 -11.21
N ASP A 111 11.11 12.97 -11.11
CA ASP A 111 10.44 11.96 -11.93
C ASP A 111 9.56 11.03 -11.07
N ALA A 112 8.61 11.63 -10.36
CA ALA A 112 7.71 10.93 -9.46
C ALA A 112 6.70 10.04 -10.18
N ASP A 113 6.54 8.80 -9.72
CA ASP A 113 5.40 7.97 -10.08
C ASP A 113 4.78 7.27 -8.86
N TYR A 114 3.67 6.57 -9.12
CA TYR A 114 2.96 5.86 -8.08
C TYR A 114 3.79 4.71 -7.47
N ASP A 115 4.58 4.01 -8.28
CA ASP A 115 5.38 2.87 -7.82
C ASP A 115 6.53 3.32 -6.91
N SER A 116 7.20 4.44 -7.24
CA SER A 116 8.26 5.06 -6.42
C SER A 116 7.71 5.65 -5.12
N TYR A 117 6.46 6.12 -5.13
CA TYR A 117 5.79 6.63 -3.94
C TYR A 117 5.50 5.53 -2.92
N VAL A 118 5.00 4.39 -3.39
CA VAL A 118 4.52 3.27 -2.55
C VAL A 118 5.64 2.27 -2.24
N GLY A 119 6.62 2.11 -3.13
CA GLY A 119 7.69 1.12 -3.01
C GLY A 119 7.33 -0.27 -3.51
N ASN A 120 6.48 -0.33 -4.53
CA ASN A 120 5.96 -1.59 -5.07
C ASN A 120 7.06 -2.56 -5.53
N ALA A 121 8.14 -2.06 -6.16
CA ALA A 121 9.24 -2.89 -6.64
C ALA A 121 9.93 -3.65 -5.50
N ILE A 122 10.16 -2.99 -4.36
CA ILE A 122 10.76 -3.61 -3.18
C ILE A 122 9.83 -4.64 -2.56
N LEU A 123 8.54 -4.30 -2.39
CA LEU A 123 7.55 -5.21 -1.80
C LEU A 123 7.35 -6.45 -2.68
N THR A 124 7.38 -6.29 -4.01
CA THR A 124 7.37 -7.41 -4.95
C THR A 124 8.64 -8.25 -4.84
N ALA A 125 9.82 -7.63 -4.80
CA ALA A 125 11.08 -8.36 -4.67
C ALA A 125 11.15 -9.17 -3.36
N ALA A 126 10.72 -8.58 -2.24
CA ALA A 126 10.63 -9.27 -0.96
C ALA A 126 9.69 -10.48 -1.01
N SER A 127 8.60 -10.37 -1.78
CA SER A 127 7.60 -11.44 -1.98
C SER A 127 8.05 -12.52 -2.98
N ALA A 128 9.10 -12.29 -3.75
CA ALA A 128 9.65 -13.21 -4.75
C ALA A 128 10.93 -13.92 -4.28
N THR A 129 11.35 -13.68 -3.04
CA THR A 129 12.59 -14.25 -2.49
C THR A 129 12.50 -15.78 -2.42
N GLU A 130 13.45 -16.47 -3.03
CA GLU A 130 13.59 -17.92 -2.90
C GLU A 130 13.94 -18.30 -1.45
N GLY A 131 12.95 -18.89 -0.78
CA GLY A 131 13.02 -19.49 0.54
C GLY A 131 11.85 -20.46 0.64
N GLY A 132 11.79 -21.35 1.63
CA GLY A 132 10.80 -22.44 1.70
C GLY A 132 9.30 -22.05 1.71
N MET A 133 8.94 -20.77 1.52
CA MET A 133 7.57 -20.28 1.38
C MET A 133 7.26 -19.94 -0.09
N ALA A 134 6.03 -20.23 -0.51
CA ALA A 134 5.55 -19.82 -1.84
C ALA A 134 5.38 -18.30 -1.92
N SER A 135 5.57 -17.71 -3.10
CA SER A 135 5.46 -16.26 -3.31
C SER A 135 4.14 -15.67 -2.81
N GLU A 136 3.02 -16.38 -3.03
CA GLU A 136 1.68 -15.99 -2.55
C GLU A 136 1.60 -15.87 -1.01
N GLN A 137 2.32 -16.71 -0.28
CA GLN A 137 2.38 -16.65 1.18
C GLN A 137 3.20 -15.46 1.65
N LEU A 138 4.24 -15.07 0.91
CA LEU A 138 5.04 -13.89 1.21
C LEU A 138 4.29 -12.58 0.88
N VAL A 139 3.43 -12.57 -0.13
CA VAL A 139 2.51 -11.43 -0.37
C VAL A 139 1.54 -11.27 0.81
N ASP A 140 0.98 -12.37 1.30
CA ASP A 140 0.12 -12.35 2.50
C ASP A 140 0.90 -11.94 3.76
N ALA A 141 2.14 -12.40 3.92
CA ALA A 141 3.03 -11.98 4.99
C ALA A 141 3.32 -10.47 4.93
N THR A 142 3.47 -9.90 3.72
CA THR A 142 3.65 -8.47 3.49
C THR A 142 2.43 -7.67 3.93
N LEU A 143 1.23 -8.15 3.61
CA LEU A 143 -0.02 -7.54 4.06
C LEU A 143 -0.13 -7.55 5.60
N VAL A 144 0.19 -8.68 6.22
CA VAL A 144 0.19 -8.85 7.68
C VAL A 144 1.19 -7.89 8.34
N ALA A 145 2.42 -7.82 7.84
CA ALA A 145 3.43 -6.90 8.38
C ALA A 145 3.07 -5.43 8.18
N ALA A 146 2.54 -5.03 7.02
CA ALA A 146 2.07 -3.66 6.79
C ALA A 146 0.92 -3.28 7.75
N THR A 147 0.03 -4.22 8.05
CA THR A 147 -1.06 -4.03 9.01
C THR A 147 -0.54 -3.90 10.45
N ALA A 148 0.39 -4.76 10.85
CA ALA A 148 1.04 -4.66 12.16
C ALA A 148 1.81 -3.33 12.30
N ASP A 149 2.57 -2.94 11.28
CA ASP A 149 3.31 -1.68 11.28
C ASP A 149 2.39 -0.45 11.37
N LEU A 150 1.27 -0.46 10.65
CA LEU A 150 0.23 0.56 10.81
C LEU A 150 -0.25 0.67 12.27
N VAL A 151 -0.50 -0.45 12.96
CA VAL A 151 -0.91 -0.41 14.38
C VAL A 151 0.22 0.11 15.27
N MET A 152 1.48 -0.31 15.04
CA MET A 152 2.64 0.17 15.79
C MET A 152 2.81 1.69 15.65
N LEU A 153 2.77 2.21 14.41
CA LEU A 153 2.88 3.64 14.12
C LEU A 153 1.83 4.48 14.87
N GLU A 154 0.57 4.02 14.86
CA GLU A 154 -0.51 4.77 15.49
C GLU A 154 -0.51 4.64 17.01
N ALA A 155 -0.08 3.49 17.54
CA ALA A 155 0.10 3.30 18.97
C ALA A 155 1.24 4.17 19.52
N GLU A 156 2.38 4.26 18.81
CA GLU A 156 3.47 5.18 19.17
C GLU A 156 2.99 6.63 19.24
N ALA A 157 2.23 7.07 18.23
CA ALA A 157 1.62 8.40 18.21
C ALA A 157 0.66 8.63 19.39
N LEU A 158 -0.16 7.64 19.75
CA LEU A 158 -1.05 7.73 20.92
C LEU A 158 -0.28 7.80 22.24
N THR A 159 0.83 7.07 22.38
CA THR A 159 1.70 7.15 23.55
C THR A 159 2.33 8.54 23.70
N ALA A 160 2.81 9.12 22.60
CA ALA A 160 3.47 10.41 22.62
C ALA A 160 2.47 11.57 22.85
N HIS A 161 1.32 11.55 22.18
CA HIS A 161 0.30 12.60 22.22
C HIS A 161 -1.11 12.00 22.29
N PRO A 162 -1.60 11.68 23.50
CA PRO A 162 -2.95 11.17 23.70
C PRO A 162 -4.02 12.14 23.21
N SER A 163 -4.90 11.69 22.32
CA SER A 163 -6.08 12.45 21.90
C SER A 163 -7.20 11.52 21.47
N VAL A 164 -8.45 12.01 21.53
CA VAL A 164 -9.62 11.24 21.07
C VAL A 164 -9.46 10.85 19.59
N ALA A 165 -8.96 11.76 18.75
CA ALA A 165 -8.76 11.50 17.33
C ALA A 165 -7.71 10.38 17.10
N GLN A 166 -6.60 10.43 17.83
CA GLN A 166 -5.56 9.40 17.78
C GLN A 166 -6.08 8.06 18.32
N SER A 167 -6.81 8.05 19.44
CA SER A 167 -7.42 6.85 20.01
C SER A 167 -8.39 6.17 19.02
N VAL A 168 -9.20 6.96 18.30
CA VAL A 168 -10.08 6.46 17.22
C VAL A 168 -9.28 5.85 16.07
N ARG A 169 -8.14 6.43 15.70
CA ARG A 169 -7.26 5.89 14.65
C ARG A 169 -6.57 4.60 15.07
N VAL A 170 -6.04 4.51 16.29
CA VAL A 170 -5.48 3.24 16.82
C VAL A 170 -6.56 2.16 16.81
N ARG A 171 -7.77 2.48 17.31
CA ARG A 171 -8.89 1.53 17.32
C ARG A 171 -9.24 1.03 15.92
N SER A 172 -9.24 1.94 14.95
CA SER A 172 -9.53 1.61 13.55
C SER A 172 -8.44 0.73 12.94
N SER A 173 -7.18 0.97 13.28
CA SER A 173 -6.03 0.16 12.83
C SER A 173 -6.06 -1.24 13.45
N VAL A 174 -6.37 -1.37 14.74
CA VAL A 174 -6.56 -2.68 15.41
C VAL A 174 -7.71 -3.47 14.77
N ARG A 175 -8.78 -2.80 14.31
CA ARG A 175 -9.86 -3.45 13.54
C ARG A 175 -9.41 -3.98 12.17
N VAL A 176 -8.33 -3.46 11.60
CA VAL A 176 -7.71 -4.08 10.42
C VAL A 176 -6.99 -5.35 10.83
N LEU A 177 -6.27 -5.32 11.95
CA LEU A 177 -5.56 -6.48 12.50
C LEU A 177 -6.52 -7.65 12.80
N THR A 178 -7.73 -7.40 13.30
CA THR A 178 -8.73 -8.48 13.51
C THR A 178 -9.19 -9.16 12.21
N ARG A 179 -8.94 -8.56 11.05
CA ARG A 179 -9.38 -9.05 9.73
C ARG A 179 -8.24 -9.63 8.89
N VAL A 180 -7.02 -9.72 9.42
CA VAL A 180 -5.87 -10.25 8.65
C VAL A 180 -6.09 -11.68 8.17
N HIS A 181 -6.81 -12.50 8.92
CA HIS A 181 -7.16 -13.87 8.50
C HIS A 181 -8.09 -13.92 7.28
N GLU A 182 -8.87 -12.86 7.02
CA GLU A 182 -9.68 -12.72 5.79
C GLU A 182 -8.93 -11.99 4.68
N LEU A 183 -8.06 -11.04 5.04
CA LEU A 183 -7.28 -10.25 4.08
C LEU A 183 -6.10 -11.03 3.50
N ALA A 184 -5.48 -11.91 4.29
CA ALA A 184 -4.25 -12.63 4.02
C ALA A 184 -4.29 -14.11 4.51
N PRO A 185 -5.29 -14.92 4.12
CA PRO A 185 -5.46 -16.31 4.59
C PRO A 185 -4.29 -17.26 4.26
N GLY A 186 -3.46 -16.95 3.28
CA GLY A 186 -2.27 -17.74 2.91
C GLY A 186 -1.11 -17.61 3.89
N PHE A 187 -1.15 -16.64 4.81
CA PHE A 187 -0.20 -16.52 5.91
C PHE A 187 -0.89 -16.81 7.25
N ALA A 188 -0.83 -18.07 7.68
CA ALA A 188 -1.49 -18.53 8.90
C ALA A 188 -0.80 -17.98 10.16
N LEU A 189 -1.54 -17.21 10.96
CA LEU A 189 -1.11 -16.79 12.29
C LEU A 189 -1.59 -17.78 13.36
N PRO A 190 -0.84 -17.97 14.46
CA PRO A 190 -1.33 -18.66 15.64
C PRO A 190 -2.67 -18.09 16.11
N ARG A 191 -3.61 -18.97 16.48
CA ARG A 191 -4.97 -18.57 16.90
C ARG A 191 -4.99 -17.50 17.98
N GLN A 192 -4.07 -17.58 18.94
CA GLN A 192 -3.92 -16.58 20.01
C GLN A 192 -3.71 -15.16 19.46
N LEU A 193 -2.90 -15.01 18.40
CA LEU A 193 -2.63 -13.71 17.77
C LEU A 193 -3.80 -13.21 16.90
N ILE A 194 -4.73 -14.09 16.53
CA ILE A 194 -5.98 -13.71 15.84
C ILE A 194 -7.02 -13.23 16.85
N ASP A 195 -7.11 -13.91 18.00
CA ASP A 195 -8.12 -13.63 19.03
C ASP A 195 -7.75 -12.40 19.89
N GLU A 196 -6.46 -12.14 20.13
CA GLU A 196 -5.98 -11.05 20.98
C GLU A 196 -6.41 -9.63 20.53
N PRO A 197 -6.29 -9.23 19.24
CA PRO A 197 -6.81 -7.94 18.77
C PRO A 197 -8.31 -7.77 19.04
N LEU A 198 -9.08 -8.87 18.97
CA LEU A 198 -10.52 -8.85 19.20
C LEU A 198 -10.82 -8.63 20.70
N ALA A 199 -10.14 -9.37 21.57
CA ALA A 199 -10.24 -9.21 23.02
C ALA A 199 -9.78 -7.81 23.48
N LEU A 200 -8.80 -7.21 22.80
CA LEU A 200 -8.39 -5.82 23.03
C LEU A 200 -9.53 -4.84 22.73
N LEU A 201 -10.23 -5.00 21.59
CA LEU A 201 -11.37 -4.15 21.24
C LEU A 201 -12.53 -4.26 22.22
N ASP A 202 -12.77 -5.43 22.81
CA ASP A 202 -13.83 -5.66 23.81
C ASP A 202 -13.55 -4.95 25.14
N ARG A 203 -12.28 -4.76 25.48
CA ARG A 203 -11.86 -4.04 26.70
C ARG A 203 -11.63 -2.56 26.47
N TRP A 204 -11.62 -2.10 25.22
CA TRP A 204 -11.25 -0.73 24.81
C TRP A 204 -11.89 0.37 25.67
N ALA A 205 -13.21 0.30 25.90
CA ALA A 205 -13.95 1.34 26.64
C ALA A 205 -13.57 1.46 28.12
N ARG A 206 -12.88 0.46 28.68
CA ARG A 206 -12.44 0.41 30.08
C ARG A 206 -10.96 0.80 30.25
N MET A 207 -10.25 1.06 29.16
CA MET A 207 -8.83 1.34 29.16
C MET A 207 -8.58 2.84 28.97
N ASN A 208 -7.55 3.37 29.60
CA ASN A 208 -7.04 4.70 29.27
C ASN A 208 -6.16 4.65 28.01
N ASP A 209 -5.83 5.82 27.45
CA ASP A 209 -5.07 5.89 26.19
C ASP A 209 -3.68 5.26 26.29
N VAL A 210 -2.98 5.41 27.42
CA VAL A 210 -1.64 4.82 27.65
C VAL A 210 -1.70 3.29 27.61
N ALA A 211 -2.63 2.68 28.37
CA ALA A 211 -2.83 1.24 28.39
C ALA A 211 -3.27 0.71 27.02
N THR A 212 -4.12 1.46 26.33
CA THR A 212 -4.61 1.12 24.98
C THR A 212 -3.50 1.16 23.95
N ALA A 213 -2.67 2.21 23.96
CA ALA A 213 -1.51 2.34 23.10
C ALA A 213 -0.53 1.17 23.33
N HIS A 214 -0.18 0.92 24.59
CA HIS A 214 0.75 -0.15 24.94
C HIS A 214 0.23 -1.52 24.48
N ALA A 215 -1.02 -1.87 24.81
CA ALA A 215 -1.60 -3.16 24.42
C ALA A 215 -1.72 -3.32 22.90
N SER A 216 -2.09 -2.24 22.18
CA SER A 216 -2.15 -2.25 20.71
C SER A 216 -0.76 -2.48 20.10
N TYR A 217 0.26 -1.81 20.64
CA TYR A 217 1.64 -1.96 20.20
C TYR A 217 2.16 -3.38 20.43
N GLN A 218 1.96 -3.95 21.63
CA GLN A 218 2.41 -5.31 21.96
C GLN A 218 1.76 -6.36 21.05
N CYS A 219 0.44 -6.24 20.82
CA CYS A 219 -0.26 -7.14 19.91
C CYS A 219 0.31 -7.07 18.48
N ALA A 220 0.57 -5.86 17.99
CA ALA A 220 1.17 -5.66 16.67
C ALA A 220 2.62 -6.18 16.57
N VAL A 221 3.44 -5.99 17.61
CA VAL A 221 4.79 -6.55 17.68
C VAL A 221 4.76 -8.07 17.64
N ALA A 222 3.86 -8.71 18.39
CA ALA A 222 3.72 -10.16 18.40
C ALA A 222 3.35 -10.72 17.02
N VAL A 223 2.45 -10.05 16.29
CA VAL A 223 2.09 -10.39 14.91
C VAL A 223 3.26 -10.17 13.95
N SER A 224 3.94 -9.01 14.02
CA SER A 224 5.11 -8.70 13.21
C SER A 224 6.25 -9.70 13.42
N GLY A 225 6.41 -10.20 14.65
CA GLY A 225 7.38 -11.24 15.01
C GLY A 225 7.19 -12.56 14.27
N GLN A 226 5.98 -12.86 13.77
CA GLN A 226 5.72 -14.07 12.99
C GLN A 226 6.19 -13.97 11.54
N VAL A 227 6.30 -12.75 11.00
CA VAL A 227 6.61 -12.51 9.59
C VAL A 227 8.12 -12.71 9.32
N PRO A 228 8.55 -13.22 8.15
CA PRO A 228 9.98 -13.30 7.82
C PRO A 228 10.71 -11.94 7.89
N SER A 229 11.98 -11.95 8.30
CA SER A 229 12.76 -10.70 8.44
C SER A 229 12.86 -9.93 7.13
N VAL A 230 13.05 -10.61 5.99
CA VAL A 230 13.09 -9.98 4.65
C VAL A 230 11.84 -9.13 4.35
N VAL A 231 10.67 -9.59 4.79
CA VAL A 231 9.41 -8.85 4.63
C VAL A 231 9.35 -7.68 5.61
N ARG A 232 9.75 -7.87 6.87
CA ARG A 232 9.81 -6.77 7.85
C ARG A 232 10.77 -5.65 7.40
N ASP A 233 11.94 -6.03 6.89
CA ASP A 233 12.93 -5.09 6.38
C ASP A 233 12.36 -4.31 5.18
N ALA A 234 11.69 -5.01 4.25
CA ALA A 234 10.99 -4.36 3.13
C ALA A 234 9.91 -3.38 3.59
N ILE A 235 9.14 -3.72 4.63
CA ILE A 235 8.15 -2.83 5.22
C ILE A 235 8.82 -1.59 5.81
N ASP A 236 9.92 -1.71 6.56
CA ASP A 236 10.60 -0.55 7.16
C ASP A 236 11.19 0.40 6.11
N ILE A 237 11.88 -0.13 5.10
CA ILE A 237 12.58 0.71 4.09
C ILE A 237 11.63 1.37 3.09
N THR A 238 10.40 0.84 2.95
CA THR A 238 9.38 1.40 2.04
C THR A 238 8.50 2.47 2.68
N LEU A 239 8.58 2.69 3.99
CA LEU A 239 7.89 3.82 4.65
C LEU A 239 8.69 5.09 4.51
N LEU A 240 8.57 5.72 3.35
CA LEU A 240 9.36 6.90 3.01
C LEU A 240 8.42 8.07 2.66
N PRO A 241 7.88 8.79 3.65
CA PRO A 241 6.96 9.89 3.36
C PRO A 241 7.66 11.05 2.62
N THR A 242 6.91 11.75 1.78
CA THR A 242 7.35 12.92 1.02
C THR A 242 7.35 14.18 1.89
N THR A 243 6.44 14.23 2.85
CA THR A 243 6.20 15.34 3.78
C THR A 243 6.59 14.94 5.21
N ARG A 244 6.35 15.84 6.16
CA ARG A 244 6.53 15.65 7.60
C ARG A 244 5.22 15.33 8.33
N VAL A 245 4.12 15.21 7.60
CA VAL A 245 2.78 14.99 8.18
C VAL A 245 2.67 13.54 8.64
N HIS A 246 2.19 13.33 9.88
CA HIS A 246 2.03 11.97 10.44
C HIS A 246 1.11 11.11 9.58
N ASP A 247 -0.01 11.69 9.14
CA ASP A 247 -1.03 11.05 8.32
C ASP A 247 -0.52 10.45 7.00
N GLU A 248 0.61 10.94 6.46
CA GLU A 248 1.18 10.39 5.24
C GLU A 248 1.70 8.96 5.45
N GLN A 249 2.27 8.67 6.63
CA GLN A 249 2.76 7.32 6.95
C GLN A 249 1.61 6.32 6.98
N MET A 250 0.51 6.68 7.66
CA MET A 250 -0.73 5.92 7.69
C MET A 250 -1.29 5.70 6.28
N PHE A 251 -1.32 6.77 5.49
CA PHE A 251 -1.84 6.75 4.12
C PHE A 251 -1.03 5.81 3.22
N VAL A 252 0.30 5.87 3.28
CA VAL A 252 1.20 4.96 2.54
C VAL A 252 0.99 3.52 2.98
N ARG A 253 0.89 3.23 4.29
CA ARG A 253 0.60 1.86 4.77
C ARG A 253 -0.74 1.32 4.29
N CYS A 254 -1.79 2.14 4.32
CA CYS A 254 -3.08 1.74 3.77
C CYS A 254 -2.98 1.39 2.27
N ILE A 255 -2.24 2.19 1.49
CA ILE A 255 -2.01 1.91 0.07
C ILE A 255 -1.25 0.59 -0.12
N GLN A 256 -0.16 0.36 0.61
CA GLN A 256 0.62 -0.88 0.50
C GLN A 256 -0.20 -2.14 0.85
N ILE A 257 -1.11 -2.03 1.82
CA ILE A 257 -2.08 -3.09 2.15
C ILE A 257 -3.03 -3.33 0.97
N PHE A 258 -3.58 -2.28 0.36
CA PHE A 258 -4.43 -2.41 -0.83
C PHE A 258 -3.68 -3.02 -2.03
N GLU A 259 -2.44 -2.59 -2.30
CA GLU A 259 -1.62 -3.13 -3.38
C GLU A 259 -1.35 -4.64 -3.21
N SER A 260 -1.02 -5.07 -1.98
CA SER A 260 -0.81 -6.48 -1.66
C SER A 260 -2.10 -7.29 -1.84
N LEU A 261 -3.24 -6.72 -1.43
CA LEU A 261 -4.55 -7.34 -1.63
C LEU A 261 -4.92 -7.45 -3.12
N TYR A 262 -4.68 -6.41 -3.92
CA TYR A 262 -4.95 -6.44 -5.35
C TYR A 262 -4.10 -7.47 -6.08
N ARG A 263 -2.85 -7.66 -5.65
CA ARG A 263 -1.98 -8.74 -6.19
C ARG A 263 -2.59 -10.10 -5.93
N GLN A 264 -3.00 -10.39 -4.69
CA GLN A 264 -3.64 -11.67 -4.36
C GLN A 264 -4.96 -11.88 -5.10
N VAL A 265 -5.78 -10.84 -5.24
CA VAL A 265 -7.03 -10.92 -6.02
C VAL A 265 -6.73 -11.21 -7.49
N ALA A 266 -5.74 -10.54 -8.08
CA ALA A 266 -5.34 -10.79 -9.46
C ALA A 266 -4.83 -12.21 -9.67
N ASP A 267 -4.04 -12.73 -8.73
CA ASP A 267 -3.52 -14.10 -8.79
C ASP A 267 -4.64 -15.14 -8.65
N ARG A 268 -5.62 -14.92 -7.76
CA ARG A 268 -6.81 -15.79 -7.69
C ARG A 268 -7.60 -15.77 -8.99
N VAL A 269 -7.81 -14.60 -9.61
CA VAL A 269 -8.53 -14.50 -10.89
C VAL A 269 -7.75 -15.22 -12.01
N ALA A 270 -6.43 -15.05 -12.07
CA ALA A 270 -5.58 -15.75 -13.04
C ALA A 270 -5.64 -17.28 -12.86
N GLN A 271 -5.60 -17.77 -11.63
CA GLN A 271 -5.74 -19.19 -11.33
C GLN A 271 -7.15 -19.71 -11.65
N SER A 272 -8.19 -18.90 -11.44
CA SER A 272 -9.56 -19.24 -11.82
C SER A 272 -9.73 -19.39 -13.33
N ILE A 273 -9.02 -18.57 -14.13
CA ILE A 273 -9.01 -18.71 -15.59
C ILE A 273 -8.44 -20.09 -15.98
N ILE A 274 -7.30 -20.47 -15.42
CA ILE A 274 -6.64 -21.76 -15.69
C ILE A 274 -7.53 -22.92 -15.24
N ALA A 275 -8.07 -22.86 -14.02
CA ALA A 275 -8.92 -23.92 -13.47
C ALA A 275 -10.23 -24.09 -14.27
N LEU A 276 -10.88 -22.99 -14.66
CA LEU A 276 -12.11 -23.03 -15.42
C LEU A 276 -11.88 -23.53 -16.85
N ASP A 277 -10.77 -23.12 -17.47
CA ASP A 277 -10.36 -23.67 -18.77
C ASP A 277 -10.10 -25.17 -18.68
N ALA A 278 -9.51 -25.67 -17.59
CA ALA A 278 -9.38 -27.11 -17.35
C ALA A 278 -10.70 -27.84 -16.99
N GLY A 279 -11.84 -27.13 -16.86
CA GLY A 279 -13.13 -27.70 -16.46
C GLY A 279 -13.29 -27.91 -14.96
N ASN A 280 -12.35 -27.43 -14.13
CA ASN A 280 -12.38 -27.58 -12.67
C ASN A 280 -13.24 -26.47 -12.03
N THR A 281 -14.56 -26.64 -12.07
CA THR A 281 -15.54 -25.67 -11.54
C THR A 281 -15.40 -25.47 -10.02
N ASP A 282 -15.21 -26.52 -9.24
CA ASP A 282 -15.07 -26.44 -7.78
C ASP A 282 -13.84 -25.62 -7.36
N GLN A 283 -12.71 -25.86 -8.00
CA GLN A 283 -11.48 -25.09 -7.77
C GLN A 283 -11.68 -23.62 -8.17
N THR A 284 -12.35 -23.38 -9.30
CA THR A 284 -12.69 -22.03 -9.76
C THR A 284 -13.53 -21.28 -8.73
N VAL A 285 -14.58 -21.93 -8.20
CA VAL A 285 -15.45 -21.39 -7.14
C VAL A 285 -14.65 -21.07 -5.88
N ALA A 286 -13.80 -21.98 -5.42
CA ALA A 286 -12.99 -21.77 -4.22
C ALA A 286 -12.06 -20.55 -4.34
N LEU A 287 -11.37 -20.41 -5.47
CA LEU A 287 -10.46 -19.30 -5.76
C LEU A 287 -11.20 -17.94 -5.82
N LEU A 288 -12.35 -17.90 -6.51
CA LEU A 288 -13.16 -16.68 -6.62
C LEU A 288 -13.81 -16.30 -5.28
N ALA A 289 -14.24 -17.29 -4.49
CA ALA A 289 -14.80 -17.06 -3.17
C ALA A 289 -13.75 -16.48 -2.23
N GLU A 290 -12.50 -16.94 -2.31
CA GLU A 290 -11.38 -16.34 -1.59
C GLU A 290 -11.14 -14.89 -2.01
N ALA A 291 -11.05 -14.61 -3.31
CA ALA A 291 -10.91 -13.26 -3.83
C ALA A 291 -12.03 -12.33 -3.32
N ALA A 292 -13.29 -12.79 -3.37
CA ALA A 292 -14.45 -12.03 -2.91
C ALA A 292 -14.40 -11.77 -1.39
N ARG A 293 -13.97 -12.74 -0.57
CA ARG A 293 -13.76 -12.56 0.88
C ARG A 293 -12.72 -11.49 1.17
N ARG A 294 -11.54 -11.56 0.52
CA ARG A 294 -10.46 -10.55 0.67
C ARG A 294 -10.99 -9.15 0.37
N VAL A 295 -11.65 -8.97 -0.77
CA VAL A 295 -12.21 -7.67 -1.17
C VAL A 295 -13.26 -7.17 -0.19
N ARG A 296 -14.15 -8.02 0.34
CA ARG A 296 -15.15 -7.63 1.35
C ARG A 296 -14.50 -7.16 2.65
N ALA A 297 -13.39 -7.78 3.06
CA ALA A 297 -12.68 -7.42 4.29
C ALA A 297 -12.05 -6.02 4.23
N THR A 298 -11.82 -5.43 3.04
CA THR A 298 -11.23 -4.08 2.89
C THR A 298 -12.02 -2.94 3.53
N ARG A 299 -13.29 -3.14 3.89
CA ARG A 299 -14.15 -2.11 4.51
C ARG A 299 -13.53 -1.50 5.77
N VAL A 300 -12.73 -2.25 6.52
CA VAL A 300 -12.06 -1.75 7.73
C VAL A 300 -10.93 -0.76 7.41
N LEU A 301 -10.25 -0.89 6.27
CA LEU A 301 -9.19 0.03 5.85
C LEU A 301 -9.75 1.43 5.56
N TYR A 302 -10.93 1.50 4.93
CA TYR A 302 -11.59 2.79 4.70
C TYR A 302 -11.95 3.50 6.00
N ARG A 303 -12.20 2.77 7.10
CA ARG A 303 -12.42 3.40 8.41
C ARG A 303 -11.17 4.10 8.92
N VAL A 304 -9.99 3.49 8.75
CA VAL A 304 -8.70 4.13 9.07
C VAL A 304 -8.53 5.41 8.26
N LEU A 305 -8.71 5.32 6.93
CA LEU A 305 -8.60 6.48 6.03
C LEU A 305 -9.55 7.63 6.40
N THR A 306 -10.77 7.33 6.88
CA THR A 306 -11.72 8.38 7.30
C THR A 306 -11.34 9.12 8.59
N THR A 307 -10.28 8.68 9.28
CA THR A 307 -9.71 9.40 10.43
C THR A 307 -8.70 10.47 10.03
N MET A 308 -8.32 10.56 8.75
CA MET A 308 -7.41 11.58 8.24
C MET A 308 -8.11 12.94 8.11
N PRO A 309 -7.61 14.01 8.74
CA PRO A 309 -8.14 15.36 8.56
C PRO A 309 -7.97 15.85 7.11
N PRO A 310 -8.96 16.57 6.55
CA PRO A 310 -8.84 17.14 5.20
C PRO A 310 -7.60 18.04 5.01
N ASP A 311 -7.23 18.83 6.01
CA ASP A 311 -6.09 19.75 5.93
C ASP A 311 -4.76 18.98 5.88
N ALA A 312 -4.63 17.91 6.66
CA ALA A 312 -3.47 17.01 6.57
C ALA A 312 -3.36 16.38 5.18
N PHE A 313 -4.49 15.94 4.61
CA PHE A 313 -4.49 15.42 3.24
C PHE A 313 -4.17 16.50 2.19
N ALA A 314 -4.56 17.76 2.41
CA ALA A 314 -4.23 18.85 1.50
C ALA A 314 -2.70 19.03 1.38
N VAL A 315 -1.97 18.95 2.49
CA VAL A 315 -0.50 19.00 2.51
C VAL A 315 0.11 17.82 1.77
N ILE A 316 -0.37 16.59 2.03
CA ILE A 316 0.08 15.37 1.34
C ILE A 316 -0.17 15.50 -0.17
N ARG A 317 -1.37 15.95 -0.54
CA ARG A 317 -1.82 16.10 -1.92
C ARG A 317 -0.95 17.09 -2.70
N ALA A 318 -0.54 18.19 -2.08
CA ALA A 318 0.35 19.17 -2.71
C ALA A 318 1.74 18.60 -3.08
N HIS A 319 2.17 17.53 -2.39
CA HIS A 319 3.47 16.90 -2.61
C HIS A 319 3.39 15.57 -3.38
N THR A 320 2.18 15.14 -3.78
CA THR A 320 1.95 13.85 -4.46
C THR A 320 1.39 14.00 -5.87
N HIS A 321 1.62 15.15 -6.52
CA HIS A 321 1.37 15.32 -7.94
C HIS A 321 2.13 14.26 -8.76
N GLY A 322 1.48 13.71 -9.79
CA GLY A 322 2.04 12.62 -10.62
C GLY A 322 1.98 11.22 -10.00
N ARG A 323 1.61 11.11 -8.71
CA ARG A 323 1.54 9.85 -7.95
C ARG A 323 0.09 9.45 -7.70
N SER A 324 -0.56 8.88 -8.71
CA SER A 324 -1.99 8.58 -8.67
C SER A 324 -2.29 7.08 -8.67
N ALA A 325 -3.24 6.68 -7.83
CA ALA A 325 -3.70 5.29 -7.74
C ALA A 325 -4.23 4.69 -9.05
N VAL A 326 -4.53 5.50 -10.08
CA VAL A 326 -4.86 4.98 -11.43
C VAL A 326 -3.68 4.28 -12.12
N GLN A 327 -2.47 4.51 -11.62
CA GLN A 327 -1.24 3.86 -12.07
C GLN A 327 -1.01 2.49 -11.38
N SER A 328 -1.85 2.09 -10.42
CA SER A 328 -1.75 0.79 -9.74
C SER A 328 -1.81 -0.37 -10.75
N ARG A 329 -0.68 -1.05 -10.93
CA ARG A 329 -0.54 -2.25 -11.77
C ARG A 329 -1.39 -3.43 -11.27
N PRO A 330 -1.35 -3.83 -9.99
CA PRO A 330 -2.15 -4.97 -9.53
C PRO A 330 -3.66 -4.69 -9.60
N TYR A 331 -4.11 -3.46 -9.31
CA TYR A 331 -5.52 -3.09 -9.51
C TYR A 331 -5.94 -3.26 -10.97
N ARG A 332 -5.11 -2.79 -11.91
CA ARG A 332 -5.38 -2.90 -13.35
C ARG A 332 -5.41 -4.35 -13.81
N ARG A 333 -4.47 -5.16 -13.33
CA ARG A 333 -4.41 -6.61 -13.61
C ARG A 333 -5.70 -7.33 -13.20
N VAL A 334 -6.32 -6.98 -12.07
CA VAL A 334 -7.65 -7.51 -11.70
C VAL A 334 -8.70 -7.16 -12.75
N GLU A 335 -8.77 -5.89 -13.16
CA GLU A 335 -9.75 -5.41 -14.14
C GLU A 335 -9.54 -6.06 -15.52
N ASP A 336 -8.28 -6.22 -15.96
CA ASP A 336 -7.90 -6.77 -17.27
C ASP A 336 -8.12 -8.29 -17.35
N LEU A 337 -7.79 -9.04 -16.30
CA LEU A 337 -8.05 -10.49 -16.23
C LEU A 337 -9.55 -10.81 -16.18
N SER A 338 -10.37 -9.89 -15.68
CA SER A 338 -11.77 -10.15 -15.41
C SER A 338 -12.64 -10.09 -16.68
N ALA A 339 -12.48 -9.05 -17.50
CA ALA A 339 -13.26 -8.87 -18.72
C ALA A 339 -12.55 -7.92 -19.71
N PRO A 340 -12.79 -8.04 -21.03
CA PRO A 340 -12.13 -7.21 -22.02
C PRO A 340 -12.39 -5.72 -21.78
N ARG A 341 -11.33 -4.91 -21.79
CA ARG A 341 -11.40 -3.46 -21.60
C ARG A 341 -11.00 -2.72 -22.88
N PRO A 342 -11.71 -1.64 -23.26
CA PRO A 342 -11.31 -0.83 -24.40
C PRO A 342 -9.91 -0.25 -24.15
N PRO A 343 -9.01 -0.30 -25.15
CA PRO A 343 -7.70 0.34 -25.05
C PRO A 343 -7.91 1.84 -24.89
N GLY A 344 -7.57 2.39 -23.71
CA GLY A 344 -7.78 3.81 -23.39
C GLY A 344 -8.06 4.14 -21.92
N GLY A 345 -8.22 3.13 -21.05
CA GLY A 345 -8.31 3.34 -19.60
C GLY A 345 -6.95 3.60 -18.95
N SER A 346 -6.51 4.86 -18.89
CA SER A 346 -5.26 5.35 -18.25
C SER A 346 -3.96 4.98 -18.97
N GLN A 347 -3.38 5.96 -19.66
CA GLN A 347 -2.06 5.93 -20.31
C GLN A 347 -0.90 5.92 -19.30
N ALA A 348 -0.71 4.81 -18.59
CA ALA A 348 0.58 4.54 -17.96
C ALA A 348 1.06 3.18 -18.47
N SER A 349 2.00 3.23 -19.42
CA SER A 349 2.81 2.13 -19.99
C SER A 349 2.36 0.70 -19.65
N THR A 350 1.45 0.15 -20.44
CA THR A 350 1.30 -1.30 -20.55
C THR A 350 2.25 -1.77 -21.63
N THR A 351 3.27 -2.54 -21.30
CA THR A 351 3.95 -3.39 -22.29
C THR A 351 2.94 -4.43 -22.78
N ASP A 352 2.91 -4.74 -24.07
CA ASP A 352 2.01 -5.74 -24.67
C ASP A 352 2.09 -7.13 -23.98
N ALA A 353 3.17 -7.41 -23.26
CA ALA A 353 3.34 -8.62 -22.44
C ALA A 353 2.35 -8.75 -21.26
N ASP A 354 1.70 -7.65 -20.82
CA ASP A 354 0.72 -7.63 -19.72
C ASP A 354 -0.74 -7.73 -20.21
N ARG A 355 -0.98 -7.69 -21.54
CA ARG A 355 -2.30 -7.98 -22.11
C ARG A 355 -2.50 -9.49 -22.00
N CYS A 356 -3.08 -9.92 -20.87
CA CYS A 356 -3.42 -11.31 -20.66
C CYS A 356 -4.33 -11.82 -21.79
N GLY A 357 -4.27 -13.13 -22.05
CA GLY A 357 -5.09 -13.83 -23.04
C GLY A 357 -6.59 -13.80 -22.71
N THR A 358 -7.30 -14.88 -23.02
CA THR A 358 -8.74 -14.97 -22.78
C THR A 358 -9.10 -14.65 -21.31
N THR A 359 -10.01 -13.69 -21.11
CA THR A 359 -10.44 -13.23 -19.79
C THR A 359 -11.33 -14.24 -19.08
N LEU A 360 -11.48 -14.12 -17.75
CA LEU A 360 -12.34 -15.01 -16.97
C LEU A 360 -13.79 -15.00 -17.47
N GLN A 361 -14.32 -13.82 -17.83
CA GLN A 361 -15.66 -13.71 -18.41
C GLN A 361 -15.78 -14.46 -19.74
N GLU A 362 -14.77 -14.39 -20.60
CA GLU A 362 -14.79 -15.09 -21.89
C GLU A 362 -14.70 -16.60 -21.71
N ILE A 363 -13.85 -17.10 -20.79
CA ILE A 363 -13.76 -18.52 -20.47
C ILE A 363 -15.08 -19.04 -19.89
N LEU A 364 -15.74 -18.30 -18.99
CA LEU A 364 -17.06 -18.69 -18.49
C LEU A 364 -18.07 -18.82 -19.64
N LEU A 365 -18.14 -17.82 -20.52
CA LEU A 365 -19.10 -17.85 -21.65
C LEU A 365 -18.82 -18.99 -22.63
N LEU A 366 -17.56 -19.37 -22.82
CA LEU A 366 -17.17 -20.54 -23.61
C LEU A 366 -17.63 -21.84 -22.93
N ARG A 367 -17.23 -22.04 -21.67
CA ARG A 367 -17.53 -23.27 -20.91
C ARG A 367 -19.02 -23.44 -20.64
N GLU A 368 -19.78 -22.36 -20.50
CA GLU A 368 -21.25 -22.41 -20.39
C GLU A 368 -21.93 -22.97 -21.64
N ARG A 369 -21.40 -22.69 -22.82
CA ARG A 369 -21.92 -23.24 -24.08
C ARG A 369 -21.63 -24.74 -24.20
N GLU A 370 -20.52 -25.19 -23.64
CA GLU A 370 -20.07 -26.58 -23.71
C GLU A 370 -20.70 -27.48 -22.62
N LEU A 371 -20.71 -27.01 -21.37
CA LEU A 371 -21.16 -27.77 -20.20
C LEU A 371 -22.64 -27.56 -19.87
N GLY A 372 -23.25 -26.53 -20.45
CA GLY A 372 -24.60 -26.07 -20.09
C GLY A 372 -24.61 -25.11 -18.90
N ARG A 373 -25.63 -24.25 -18.87
CA ARG A 373 -25.76 -23.16 -17.88
C ARG A 373 -25.89 -23.65 -16.43
N GLU A 374 -26.53 -24.79 -16.21
CA GLU A 374 -26.72 -25.35 -14.86
C GLU A 374 -25.37 -25.70 -14.21
N ALA A 375 -24.50 -26.42 -14.94
CA ALA A 375 -23.16 -26.80 -14.46
C ALA A 375 -22.26 -25.58 -14.18
N ALA A 376 -22.44 -24.48 -14.90
CA ALA A 376 -21.68 -23.24 -14.70
C ALA A 376 -22.28 -22.29 -13.65
N THR A 377 -23.48 -22.59 -13.14
CA THR A 377 -24.20 -21.70 -12.21
C THR A 377 -23.39 -21.36 -10.94
N PRO A 378 -22.70 -22.32 -10.28
CA PRO A 378 -21.86 -22.00 -9.13
C PRO A 378 -20.77 -20.97 -9.45
N VAL A 379 -20.07 -21.14 -10.58
CA VAL A 379 -19.02 -20.20 -11.03
C VAL A 379 -19.60 -18.82 -11.30
N ARG A 380 -20.73 -18.74 -12.02
CA ARG A 380 -21.43 -17.49 -12.31
C ARG A 380 -21.86 -16.76 -11.03
N GLN A 381 -22.36 -17.50 -10.05
CA GLN A 381 -22.74 -16.93 -8.75
C GLN A 381 -21.53 -16.34 -8.04
N THR A 382 -20.41 -17.07 -7.94
CA THR A 382 -19.21 -16.58 -7.25
C THR A 382 -18.55 -15.41 -7.99
N MET A 383 -18.58 -15.37 -9.33
CA MET A 383 -18.17 -14.20 -10.10
C MET A 383 -19.04 -12.98 -9.77
N SER A 384 -20.36 -13.16 -9.61
CA SER A 384 -21.28 -12.09 -9.22
C SER A 384 -21.04 -11.59 -7.79
N GLU A 385 -20.61 -12.47 -6.88
CA GLU A 385 -20.19 -12.09 -5.53
C GLU A 385 -18.91 -11.25 -5.53
N LEU A 386 -17.91 -11.64 -6.35
CA LEU A 386 -16.69 -10.87 -6.52
C LEU A 386 -16.98 -9.50 -7.14
N ASP A 387 -17.83 -9.42 -8.17
CA ASP A 387 -18.27 -8.13 -8.75
C ASP A 387 -18.91 -7.23 -7.70
N SER A 388 -19.84 -7.79 -6.92
CA SER A 388 -20.55 -7.07 -5.87
C SER A 388 -19.59 -6.53 -4.80
N ALA A 389 -18.62 -7.35 -4.38
CA ALA A 389 -17.57 -6.96 -3.44
C ALA A 389 -16.68 -5.84 -4.02
N TRP A 390 -16.22 -6.00 -5.26
CA TRP A 390 -15.36 -5.02 -5.94
C TRP A 390 -16.04 -3.67 -6.12
N ARG A 391 -17.30 -3.66 -6.57
CA ARG A 391 -18.08 -2.43 -6.71
C ARG A 391 -18.36 -1.78 -5.35
N ALA A 392 -18.60 -2.57 -4.29
CA ALA A 392 -18.74 -2.04 -2.94
C ALA A 392 -17.45 -1.35 -2.47
N MET A 393 -16.28 -1.98 -2.69
CA MET A 393 -14.98 -1.39 -2.39
C MET A 393 -14.78 -0.07 -3.16
N LYS A 394 -15.05 -0.04 -4.47
CA LYS A 394 -14.95 1.20 -5.28
C LYS A 394 -15.90 2.30 -4.79
N ARG A 395 -17.12 1.95 -4.36
CA ARG A 395 -18.07 2.90 -3.75
C ARG A 395 -17.53 3.46 -2.42
N SER A 396 -16.92 2.61 -1.57
CA SER A 396 -16.26 3.07 -0.35
C SER A 396 -15.11 4.03 -0.66
N HIS A 397 -14.26 3.71 -1.65
CA HIS A 397 -13.19 4.60 -2.09
C HIS A 397 -13.72 5.96 -2.60
N TRP A 398 -14.77 5.95 -3.41
CA TRP A 398 -15.44 7.17 -3.85
C TRP A 398 -15.98 7.99 -2.67
N GLY A 399 -16.68 7.34 -1.73
CA GLY A 399 -17.24 8.01 -0.54
C GLY A 399 -16.16 8.65 0.36
N VAL A 400 -15.05 7.94 0.59
CA VAL A 400 -13.90 8.49 1.33
C VAL A 400 -13.31 9.67 0.59
N THR A 401 -13.09 9.55 -0.72
CA THR A 401 -12.56 10.65 -1.55
C THR A 401 -13.46 11.89 -1.49
N LEU A 402 -14.77 11.71 -1.63
CA LEU A 402 -15.74 12.80 -1.57
C LEU A 402 -15.72 13.49 -0.19
N LYS A 403 -15.56 12.72 0.89
CA LYS A 403 -15.43 13.27 2.25
C LYS A 403 -14.13 14.05 2.44
N THR A 404 -13.02 13.59 1.87
CA THR A 404 -11.69 14.17 2.10
C THR A 404 -11.39 15.38 1.20
N ILE A 405 -11.72 15.31 -0.10
CA ILE A 405 -11.40 16.38 -1.07
C ILE A 405 -12.61 17.00 -1.77
N GLY A 406 -13.84 16.59 -1.44
CA GLY A 406 -15.03 17.08 -2.12
C GLY A 406 -15.00 16.78 -3.62
N LYS A 407 -15.18 17.81 -4.46
CA LYS A 407 -15.23 17.72 -5.93
C LYS A 407 -13.94 18.17 -6.64
N VAL A 408 -12.83 18.29 -5.91
CA VAL A 408 -11.56 18.73 -6.52
C VAL A 408 -10.98 17.63 -7.43
N ARG A 409 -10.34 18.01 -8.55
CA ARG A 409 -9.68 17.10 -9.50
C ARG A 409 -8.60 16.22 -8.83
N GLY A 410 -8.42 15.00 -9.35
CA GLY A 410 -7.46 14.03 -8.83
C GLY A 410 -6.00 14.41 -9.14
N THR A 411 -5.04 13.90 -8.35
CA THR A 411 -3.60 14.18 -8.51
C THR A 411 -2.99 13.60 -9.79
N GLY A 412 -3.62 12.60 -10.39
CA GLY A 412 -3.27 12.01 -11.69
C GLY A 412 -3.99 12.63 -12.89
N GLY A 413 -4.54 13.85 -12.75
CA GLY A 413 -5.24 14.54 -13.85
C GLY A 413 -6.67 14.07 -14.11
N THR A 414 -7.23 13.18 -13.29
CA THR A 414 -8.63 12.75 -13.41
C THR A 414 -9.61 13.82 -12.93
N ALA A 415 -10.89 13.67 -13.29
CA ALA A 415 -11.98 14.50 -12.76
C ALA A 415 -12.25 14.30 -11.25
N GLY A 416 -11.38 13.58 -10.52
CA GLY A 416 -11.49 13.40 -9.07
C GLY A 416 -12.68 12.53 -8.68
N ALA A 417 -13.51 13.01 -7.75
CA ALA A 417 -14.65 12.26 -7.24
C ALA A 417 -15.66 11.83 -8.32
N ASP A 418 -15.84 12.63 -9.39
CA ASP A 418 -16.76 12.27 -10.48
C ASP A 418 -16.24 11.10 -11.32
N TYR A 419 -14.92 11.04 -11.56
CA TYR A 419 -14.30 9.88 -12.21
C TYR A 419 -14.50 8.61 -11.38
N LEU A 420 -14.32 8.71 -10.06
CA LEU A 420 -14.53 7.58 -9.15
C LEU A 420 -16.00 7.16 -9.06
N ARG A 421 -16.94 8.10 -9.09
CA ARG A 421 -18.38 7.81 -9.11
C ARG A 421 -18.76 6.93 -10.30
N VAL A 422 -18.29 7.30 -11.50
CA VAL A 422 -18.52 6.52 -12.72
C VAL A 422 -17.83 5.15 -12.63
N THR A 423 -16.56 5.12 -12.21
CA THR A 423 -15.77 3.89 -12.12
C THR A 423 -16.33 2.91 -11.08
N ALA A 424 -16.93 3.41 -10.00
CA ALA A 424 -17.58 2.60 -8.97
C ALA A 424 -18.85 1.88 -9.45
N GLN A 425 -19.49 2.39 -10.52
CA GLN A 425 -20.67 1.75 -11.11
C GLN A 425 -20.31 0.67 -12.12
N ARG A 426 -19.12 0.75 -12.76
CA ARG A 426 -18.66 -0.22 -13.75
C ARG A 426 -18.49 -1.61 -13.13
N PRO A 427 -19.18 -2.63 -13.65
CA PRO A 427 -18.99 -4.00 -13.19
C PRO A 427 -17.62 -4.53 -13.63
N LEU A 428 -17.08 -5.45 -12.84
CA LEU A 428 -15.91 -6.26 -13.14
C LEU A 428 -16.22 -7.22 -14.30
N PHE A 429 -17.44 -7.75 -14.34
CA PHE A 429 -17.96 -8.65 -15.38
C PHE A 429 -19.24 -8.09 -16.05
N PRO A 430 -19.12 -7.21 -17.08
CA PRO A 430 -20.26 -6.56 -17.72
C PRO A 430 -21.31 -7.51 -18.31
N LEU A 431 -20.91 -8.67 -18.83
CA LEU A 431 -21.82 -9.60 -19.51
C LEU A 431 -22.56 -10.55 -18.55
N LEU A 432 -22.29 -10.49 -17.24
CA LEU A 432 -23.07 -11.24 -16.25
C LEU A 432 -24.39 -10.56 -15.88
N SER A 433 -24.46 -9.22 -16.04
CA SER A 433 -25.59 -8.40 -15.64
C SER A 433 -26.68 -8.28 -16.71
N THR A 434 -26.40 -8.75 -17.93
CA THR A 434 -27.34 -8.73 -19.05
C THR A 434 -28.23 -9.97 -18.97
N PRO A 435 -29.55 -9.85 -18.74
CA PRO A 435 -30.44 -10.98 -18.97
C PRO A 435 -30.32 -11.39 -20.44
N ALA A 436 -30.19 -12.69 -20.68
CA ALA A 436 -30.00 -13.27 -22.01
C ALA A 436 -31.17 -12.98 -22.94
#